data_AF-A0A4U1EQB2-F1
#
_entry.id   AF-A0A4U1EQB2-F1
#
_cell.length_a   1.000
_cell.length_b   1.000
_cell.length_c   1.000
_cell.angle_alpha   90.00
_cell.angle_beta   90.00
_cell.angle_gamma   90.00
#
_symmetry.space_group_name_H-M   'P 1'
#
loop_
_entity.id
_entity.type
_entity.pdbx_description
1 polymer ?
#
loop_
_entity_poly.entity_id
_entity_poly.type
_entity_poly.pdbx_seq_one_letter_code
_entity_poly.pdbx_strand_id
1 'polypeptide(L)'
;MLPHRTKRGQAARDRLKVFDGIPLPYDKKQRMVVPAALKVVHLKPVRKFAYLGRLARINLSNGMACDCPANQPYQIYQKERMKTDSEDSCSA
;
A
#
# COMPACT_ATOMS: atom_id res chain seq x y z
N MET A 1 -6.55 13.73 -10.12
CA MET A 1 -7.90 13.70 -10.71
C MET A 1 -7.77 13.96 -12.20
N LEU A 2 -8.27 13.08 -13.06
CA LEU A 2 -8.03 13.15 -14.51
C LEU A 2 -9.33 13.43 -15.29
N PRO A 3 -9.26 14.13 -16.44
CA PRO A 3 -10.39 14.41 -17.32
C PRO A 3 -10.83 13.13 -18.06
N HIS A 4 -11.57 12.28 -17.37
CA HIS A 4 -11.92 10.92 -17.80
C HIS A 4 -12.79 10.80 -19.06
N ARG A 5 -13.50 11.88 -19.44
CA ARG A 5 -14.31 11.90 -20.67
C ARG A 5 -13.45 11.98 -21.93
N THR A 6 -12.23 12.48 -21.81
CA THR A 6 -11.29 12.57 -22.94
C THR A 6 -10.63 11.21 -23.16
N LYS A 7 -10.35 10.87 -24.43
CA LYS A 7 -9.62 9.64 -24.78
C LYS A 7 -8.29 9.52 -24.01
N ARG A 8 -7.58 10.65 -23.85
CA ARG A 8 -6.34 10.74 -23.05
C ARG A 8 -6.59 10.43 -21.56
N GLY A 9 -7.65 10.96 -20.97
CA GLY A 9 -7.98 10.74 -19.57
C GLY A 9 -8.43 9.31 -19.28
N GLN A 10 -9.14 8.68 -20.22
CA GLN A 10 -9.49 7.26 -20.14
C GLN A 10 -8.22 6.39 -20.18
N ALA A 11 -7.36 6.59 -21.18
CA ALA A 11 -6.10 5.85 -21.31
C ALA A 11 -5.18 6.01 -20.07
N ALA A 12 -5.23 7.16 -19.39
CA ALA A 12 -4.47 7.38 -18.18
C ALA A 12 -5.07 6.69 -16.93
N ARG A 13 -6.41 6.51 -16.87
CA ARG A 13 -7.04 5.66 -15.84
C ARG A 13 -6.69 4.20 -16.04
N ASP A 14 -6.69 3.73 -17.29
CA ASP A 14 -6.40 2.32 -17.60
C ASP A 14 -4.95 1.91 -17.22
N ARG A 15 -4.02 2.87 -17.17
CA ARG A 15 -2.64 2.68 -16.70
C ARG A 15 -2.54 2.52 -15.17
N LEU A 16 -3.49 3.08 -14.43
CA LEU A 16 -3.48 3.07 -12.96
C LEU A 16 -4.17 1.80 -12.44
N LYS A 17 -3.44 0.97 -11.71
CA LYS A 17 -3.98 -0.23 -11.04
C LYS A 17 -4.03 0.02 -9.53
N VAL A 18 -5.21 -0.15 -8.92
CA VAL A 18 -5.45 0.04 -7.48
C VAL A 18 -6.01 -1.26 -6.91
N PHE A 19 -5.45 -1.71 -5.80
CA PHE A 19 -5.84 -2.93 -5.11
C PHE A 19 -6.04 -2.66 -3.62
N ASP A 20 -7.01 -3.33 -3.01
CA ASP A 20 -7.16 -3.36 -1.55
C ASP A 20 -6.29 -4.50 -1.00
N GLY A 21 -5.19 -4.14 -0.34
CA GLY A 21 -4.15 -5.08 0.05
C GLY A 21 -3.10 -5.30 -1.04
N ILE A 22 -2.28 -6.35 -0.89
CA ILE A 22 -1.08 -6.56 -1.71
C ILE A 22 -1.14 -7.95 -2.34
N PRO A 23 -1.51 -8.05 -3.62
CA PRO A 23 -1.66 -9.33 -4.28
C PRO A 23 -0.31 -9.94 -4.69
N LEU A 24 -0.32 -11.25 -4.96
CA LEU A 24 0.86 -12.10 -5.07
C LEU A 24 1.90 -11.81 -6.17
N PRO A 25 1.73 -10.94 -7.18
CA PRO A 25 2.87 -10.53 -8.03
C PRO A 25 3.61 -9.25 -7.56
N TYR A 26 3.10 -8.54 -6.55
CA TYR A 26 3.68 -7.26 -6.07
C TYR A 26 4.31 -7.34 -4.68
N ASP A 27 4.14 -8.44 -3.96
CA ASP A 27 4.59 -8.56 -2.57
C ASP A 27 6.12 -8.46 -2.41
N LYS A 28 6.86 -9.07 -3.34
CA LYS A 28 8.34 -9.09 -3.33
C LYS A 28 8.99 -7.80 -3.85
N LYS A 29 8.20 -6.87 -4.39
CA LYS A 29 8.72 -5.62 -4.94
C LYS A 29 8.80 -4.57 -3.84
N GLN A 30 9.85 -3.74 -3.86
CA GLN A 30 9.97 -2.63 -2.90
C GLN A 30 8.84 -1.63 -3.11
N ARG A 31 8.16 -1.29 -2.02
CA ARG A 31 7.01 -0.39 -2.02
C ARG A 31 7.52 1.04 -1.86
N MET A 32 7.12 1.91 -2.78
CA MET A 32 7.45 3.32 -2.71
C MET A 32 6.38 4.07 -1.94
N VAL A 33 6.81 5.03 -1.11
CA VAL A 33 5.93 5.90 -0.32
C VAL A 33 6.10 7.34 -0.80
N VAL A 34 4.99 8.06 -0.96
CA VAL A 34 5.02 9.49 -1.32
C VAL A 34 5.03 10.33 -0.03
N PRO A 35 6.16 10.96 0.35
CA PRO A 35 6.28 11.67 1.63
C PRO A 35 5.33 12.87 1.72
N ALA A 36 5.09 13.56 0.60
CA ALA A 36 4.21 14.72 0.49
C ALA A 36 2.72 14.40 0.71
N ALA A 37 2.33 13.12 0.79
CA ALA A 37 0.95 12.72 1.04
C ALA A 37 0.77 12.02 2.41
N LEU A 38 1.84 11.95 3.22
CA LEU A 38 1.79 11.23 4.49
C LEU A 38 0.99 12.00 5.53
N LYS A 39 0.08 11.29 6.17
CA LYS A 39 -0.72 11.79 7.30
C LYS A 39 0.15 12.34 8.43
N VAL A 40 1.23 11.64 8.78
CA VAL A 40 2.11 12.02 9.90
C VAL A 40 2.73 13.41 9.69
N VAL A 41 3.02 13.76 8.44
CA VAL A 41 3.63 15.04 8.07
C VAL A 41 2.57 16.15 7.99
N HIS A 42 1.39 15.85 7.43
CA HIS A 42 0.41 16.89 7.07
C HIS A 42 -0.71 17.11 8.11
N LEU A 43 -0.93 16.15 9.02
CA LEU A 43 -2.01 16.23 10.00
C LEU A 43 -1.45 16.44 11.41
N LYS A 44 -2.01 17.41 12.14
CA LYS A 44 -1.69 17.60 13.57
C LYS A 44 -2.07 16.34 14.37
N PRO A 45 -1.25 15.90 15.33
CA PRO A 45 -1.45 14.62 16.03
C PRO A 45 -2.78 14.52 16.79
N VAL A 46 -3.33 15.65 17.26
CA VAL A 46 -4.58 15.71 18.02
C VAL A 46 -5.83 15.59 17.14
N ARG A 47 -5.72 15.75 15.82
CA ARG A 47 -6.88 15.75 14.93
C ARG A 47 -7.32 14.32 14.60
N LYS A 48 -8.61 14.06 14.76
CA LYS A 48 -9.25 12.79 14.42
C LYS A 48 -9.17 12.55 12.90
N PHE A 49 -8.97 11.29 12.51
CA PHE A 49 -8.92 10.85 11.12
C PHE A 49 -9.72 9.55 10.99
N ALA A 50 -10.10 9.19 9.76
CA ALA A 50 -10.85 7.99 9.48
C ALA A 50 -10.02 7.03 8.62
N TYR A 51 -10.13 5.73 8.90
CA TYR A 51 -9.58 4.70 8.04
C TYR A 51 -10.56 4.42 6.90
N LEU A 52 -10.07 4.46 5.66
CA LEU A 52 -10.89 4.23 4.46
C LEU A 52 -11.58 2.85 4.50
N GLY A 53 -10.88 1.80 4.94
CA GLY A 53 -11.47 0.46 5.07
C GLY A 53 -12.65 0.40 6.04
N ARG A 54 -12.62 1.19 7.12
CA ARG A 54 -13.74 1.27 8.08
C ARG A 54 -14.97 1.97 7.48
N LEU A 55 -14.75 2.99 6.65
CA LEU A 55 -15.82 3.73 5.98
C LEU A 55 -16.43 2.91 4.82
N ALA A 56 -15.59 2.24 4.03
CA ALA A 56 -16.02 1.45 2.88
C ALA A 56 -16.96 0.30 3.28
N ARG A 57 -16.79 -0.28 4.48
CA ARG A 57 -17.63 -1.35 5.02
C ARG A 57 -19.12 -0.99 5.13
N ILE A 58 -19.48 0.29 5.15
CA ILE A 58 -20.87 0.75 5.36
C ILE A 58 -21.74 0.48 4.12
N ASN A 59 -21.17 0.46 2.90
CA ASN A 59 -21.93 0.39 1.65
C ASN A 59 -21.55 -0.76 0.72
N LEU A 60 -20.48 -1.52 1.01
CA LEU A 60 -20.15 -2.73 0.26
C LEU A 60 -20.77 -3.95 0.95
N SER A 61 -21.80 -4.53 0.32
CA SER A 61 -22.38 -5.84 0.69
C SER A 61 -21.40 -7.00 0.52
N ASN A 62 -20.23 -6.75 -0.03
CA ASN A 62 -19.14 -7.71 -0.10
C ASN A 62 -18.44 -7.75 1.26
N GLY A 63 -18.97 -8.61 2.13
CA GLY A 63 -18.28 -9.10 3.33
C GLY A 63 -17.06 -9.97 3.00
N MET A 64 -16.30 -9.65 1.95
CA MET A 64 -14.94 -10.13 1.80
C MET A 64 -14.05 -9.15 2.55
N ALA A 65 -13.97 -9.35 3.87
CA ALA A 65 -12.69 -9.12 4.51
C ALA A 65 -11.69 -9.94 3.67
N CYS A 66 -10.79 -9.26 2.97
CA CYS A 66 -9.58 -9.89 2.45
C CYS A 66 -8.71 -10.22 3.67
N ASP A 67 -9.20 -11.13 4.51
CA ASP A 67 -8.42 -11.88 5.48
C ASP A 67 -7.60 -12.87 4.66
N CYS A 68 -6.63 -12.36 3.90
CA CYS A 68 -5.56 -13.21 3.42
C CYS A 68 -4.72 -13.55 4.65
N PRO A 69 -4.57 -14.83 5.06
CA PRO A 69 -3.65 -15.23 6.12
C PRO A 69 -2.17 -15.08 5.72
N ALA A 70 -1.83 -14.17 4.79
CA ALA A 70 -0.60 -14.16 4.02
C ALA A 70 0.49 -13.21 4.58
N ASN A 71 0.35 -12.66 5.79
CA ASN A 71 1.34 -11.73 6.34
C ASN A 71 2.53 -12.45 7.04
N GLN A 72 2.46 -13.76 7.27
CA GLN A 72 3.58 -14.52 7.84
C GLN A 72 4.82 -14.64 6.91
N PRO A 73 4.71 -14.94 5.60
CA PRO A 73 5.89 -15.03 4.73
C PRO A 73 6.59 -13.69 4.48
N TYR A 74 5.87 -12.56 4.45
CA TYR A 74 6.47 -11.23 4.24
C TYR A 74 7.34 -10.77 5.43
N GLN A 75 6.94 -11.10 6.66
CA GLN A 75 7.70 -10.77 7.87
C GLN A 75 9.00 -11.59 7.98
N ILE A 76 8.99 -12.84 7.50
CA ILE A 76 10.19 -13.69 7.42
C ILE A 76 11.16 -13.10 6.38
N TYR A 77 10.67 -12.76 5.18
CA TYR A 77 11.47 -12.12 4.13
C TYR A 77 12.09 -10.78 4.56
N GLN A 78 11.36 -9.93 5.30
CA GLN A 78 11.91 -8.67 5.81
C GLN A 78 13.04 -8.89 6.85
N LYS A 79 12.88 -9.87 7.74
CA LYS A 79 13.91 -10.22 8.73
C LYS A 79 15.16 -10.79 8.08
N GLU A 80 15.01 -11.58 7.02
CA GLU A 80 16.14 -12.13 6.25
C GLU A 80 16.91 -11.03 5.51
N ARG A 81 16.24 -10.04 4.91
CA ARG A 81 16.89 -8.90 4.26
C ARG A 81 17.69 -8.02 5.23
N MET A 82 17.15 -7.77 6.44
CA MET A 82 17.89 -6.98 7.44
C MET A 82 19.12 -7.71 8.00
N LYS A 83 19.15 -9.05 7.96
CA LYS A 83 20.36 -9.82 8.31
C LYS A 83 21.45 -9.65 7.25
N THR A 84 21.10 -9.74 5.96
CA THR A 84 22.08 -9.56 4.87
C THR A 84 22.66 -8.14 4.84
N ASP A 85 21.83 -7.10 5.03
CA ASP A 85 22.29 -5.70 5.05
C ASP A 85 23.26 -5.43 6.23
N SER A 86 23.13 -6.17 7.34
CA SER A 86 24.03 -6.08 8.50
C SER A 86 25.37 -6.81 8.28
N GLU A 87 25.37 -7.93 7.55
CA GLU A 87 26.58 -8.71 7.27
C GLU A 87 27.47 -8.02 6.21
N ASP A 88 26.86 -7.35 5.22
CA ASP A 88 27.59 -6.58 4.21
C ASP A 88 28.23 -5.30 4.78
N SER A 89 27.66 -4.73 5.85
CA SER A 89 28.20 -3.56 6.54
C SER A 89 29.42 -3.85 7.42
N CYS A 90 29.69 -5.12 7.72
CA CYS A 90 30.84 -5.57 8.52
C CYS A 90 32.02 -6.06 7.66
N SER A 91 31.86 -6.09 6.32
CA SER A 91 32.85 -6.60 5.37
C SER A 91 33.65 -5.49 4.65
N ALA A 92 33.65 -4.26 5.17
CA ALA A 92 34.40 -3.11 4.67
C ALA A 92 35.28 -2.47 5.77
#